data_AF-A0A7Y9W6T9-F1
#
_entry.id   AF-A0A7Y9W6T9-F1
#
_cell.length_a   1.000
_cell.length_b   1.000
_cell.length_c   1.000
_cell.angle_alpha   90.00
_cell.angle_beta   90.00
_cell.angle_gamma   90.00
#
_symmetry.space_group_name_H-M   'P 1'
#
loop_
_entity.id
_entity.type
_entity.pdbx_description
1 polymer ?
#
loop_
_entity_poly.entity_id
_entity_poly.type
_entity_poly.pdbx_seq_one_letter_code
_entity_poly.pdbx_strand_id
1 'polypeptide(L)'
;MSSITEPSGSSGSAPFFSKQATVAKPGFSRWMVPPAALAVHLCIGQAYAFSVFNGPLTKVIGITQSTADDWTLTSLGWIFSLAIVFLGLSAAFAGKWLEHVGPRRTMFTAACCFGGGFLVSALGVHLHQIALLYLGYGVIGGIGLGLGYVSPVSTLIRWFPDRRGMATGMAIMGFGGGAMIAAPLSVALMKHFQSATSIGVAETFVVLGIAYFISMSIGALAIRVPPADWKPAGWTPPATNQKKMISRNHVHIDQALKTPQFYLIWLVLFLNVTAGIGILGQASVMIQESFKNTVTASAAAGFVGPAVAVQHERPVCVGVGVGLDRP
;
A
#
# COMPACT_ATOMS: atom_id res chain seq x y z
N MET A 1 -42.79 -3.93 37.66
CA MET A 1 -43.46 -3.24 36.54
C MET A 1 -42.88 -1.83 36.48
N SER A 2 -41.79 -1.66 35.74
CA SER A 2 -41.13 -0.36 35.56
C SER A 2 -40.50 -0.39 34.17
N SER A 3 -41.21 0.20 33.23
CA SER A 3 -40.84 0.27 31.82
C SER A 3 -39.55 1.07 31.66
N ILE A 4 -38.53 0.45 31.10
CA ILE A 4 -37.38 1.18 30.55
C ILE A 4 -37.85 1.77 29.23
N THR A 5 -38.08 3.08 29.24
CA THR A 5 -38.30 3.92 28.07
C THR A 5 -37.13 3.79 27.10
N GLU A 6 -37.38 3.22 25.92
CA GLU A 6 -36.47 3.33 24.77
C GLU A 6 -36.33 4.82 24.40
N PRO A 7 -35.12 5.33 24.16
CA PRO A 7 -34.98 6.65 23.56
C PRO A 7 -35.42 6.54 22.10
N SER A 8 -36.55 7.18 21.82
CA SER A 8 -37.12 7.47 20.51
C SER A 8 -36.06 7.76 19.46
N GLY A 9 -36.10 7.00 18.36
CA GLY A 9 -35.22 7.16 17.21
C GLY A 9 -35.30 8.56 16.61
N SER A 10 -34.22 9.31 16.73
CA SER A 10 -33.94 10.40 15.80
C SER A 10 -33.51 9.78 14.47
N SER A 11 -34.32 9.98 13.45
CA SER A 11 -34.05 9.75 12.02
C SER A 11 -32.94 10.66 11.48
N GLY A 12 -31.80 10.73 12.16
CA GLY A 12 -30.59 11.34 11.63
C GLY A 12 -29.97 10.39 10.63
N SER A 13 -30.03 10.72 9.33
CA SER A 13 -29.23 10.04 8.31
C SER A 13 -27.78 9.95 8.80
N ALA A 14 -27.29 8.73 9.04
CA ALA A 14 -25.93 8.53 9.55
C ALA A 14 -24.94 9.30 8.65
N PRO A 15 -23.93 10.00 9.21
CA PRO A 15 -23.00 10.82 8.41
C PRO A 15 -22.48 10.03 7.21
N PHE A 16 -22.30 10.66 6.04
CA PHE A 16 -21.95 9.97 4.78
C PHE A 16 -20.71 9.06 4.88
N PHE A 17 -19.76 9.47 5.73
CA PHE A 17 -18.54 8.73 6.04
C PHE A 17 -18.67 7.75 7.21
N SER A 18 -19.83 7.61 7.86
CA SER A 18 -20.01 6.75 9.02
C SER A 18 -19.91 5.27 8.66
N LYS A 19 -19.52 4.44 9.64
CA LYS A 19 -19.46 2.98 9.52
C LYS A 19 -20.82 2.40 9.10
N GLN A 20 -21.92 2.96 9.62
CA GLN A 20 -23.30 2.57 9.28
C GLN A 20 -23.66 2.88 7.82
N ALA A 21 -23.23 4.03 7.28
CA ALA A 21 -23.44 4.42 5.88
C ALA A 21 -22.57 3.63 4.86
N THR A 22 -21.64 2.81 5.36
CA THR A 22 -20.73 1.99 4.54
C THR A 22 -21.22 0.54 4.43
N VAL A 23 -22.28 0.16 5.16
CA VAL A 23 -22.86 -1.19 5.07
C VAL A 23 -23.53 -1.37 3.70
N ALA A 24 -23.29 -2.52 3.08
CA ALA A 24 -23.91 -2.86 1.80
C ALA A 24 -25.44 -2.97 1.90
N LYS A 25 -26.14 -2.38 0.92
CA LYS A 25 -27.59 -2.51 0.79
C LYS A 25 -27.94 -3.93 0.28
N PRO A 26 -29.16 -4.43 0.54
CA PRO A 26 -29.62 -5.69 -0.06
C PRO A 26 -29.42 -5.69 -1.58
N GLY A 27 -28.88 -6.78 -2.14
CA GLY A 27 -28.58 -6.91 -3.58
C GLY A 27 -27.20 -6.41 -4.04
N PHE A 28 -26.35 -5.90 -3.14
CA PHE A 28 -24.98 -5.52 -3.50
C PHE A 28 -24.11 -6.75 -3.82
N SER A 29 -23.51 -6.76 -5.01
CA SER A 29 -22.59 -7.83 -5.40
C SER A 29 -21.25 -7.67 -4.70
N ARG A 30 -20.82 -8.72 -3.97
CA ARG A 30 -19.50 -8.77 -3.30
C ARG A 30 -18.33 -8.56 -4.27
N TRP A 31 -18.54 -8.81 -5.56
CA TRP A 31 -17.55 -8.63 -6.62
C TRP A 31 -17.30 -7.17 -7.03
N MET A 32 -18.07 -6.23 -6.50
CA MET A 32 -17.78 -4.80 -6.66
C MET A 32 -16.67 -4.30 -5.73
N VAL A 33 -16.32 -5.08 -4.70
CA VAL A 33 -15.32 -4.70 -3.69
C VAL A 33 -13.88 -4.89 -4.18
N PRO A 34 -13.51 -5.99 -4.88
CA PRO A 34 -12.17 -6.14 -5.44
C PRO A 34 -11.73 -4.98 -6.35
N PRO A 35 -12.52 -4.51 -7.34
CA PRO A 35 -12.13 -3.35 -8.14
C PRO A 35 -11.89 -2.07 -7.31
N ALA A 36 -12.72 -1.82 -6.30
CA ALA A 36 -12.56 -0.67 -5.41
C ALA A 36 -11.28 -0.78 -4.55
N ALA A 37 -10.99 -1.97 -4.05
CA ALA A 37 -9.76 -2.24 -3.30
C ALA A 37 -8.51 -2.15 -4.19
N LEU A 38 -8.60 -2.65 -5.43
CA LEU A 38 -7.54 -2.55 -6.44
C LEU A 38 -7.27 -1.10 -6.82
N ALA A 39 -8.29 -0.25 -6.98
CA ALA A 39 -8.10 1.17 -7.28
C ALA A 39 -7.19 1.86 -6.23
N VAL A 40 -7.39 1.56 -4.95
CA VAL A 40 -6.51 2.05 -3.88
C VAL A 40 -5.13 1.39 -3.93
N HIS A 41 -5.07 0.05 -4.00
CA HIS A 41 -3.81 -0.70 -3.98
C HIS A 41 -2.89 -0.39 -5.16
N LEU A 42 -3.44 -0.15 -6.35
CA LEU A 42 -2.69 0.27 -7.53
C LEU A 42 -2.04 1.64 -7.31
N CYS A 43 -2.73 2.57 -6.63
CA CYS A 43 -2.17 3.89 -6.32
C CYS A 43 -1.03 3.78 -5.31
N ILE A 44 -1.25 3.14 -4.16
CA ILE A 44 -0.21 2.98 -3.14
C ILE A 44 0.94 2.07 -3.61
N GLY A 45 0.69 1.21 -4.58
CA GLY A 45 1.70 0.39 -5.27
C GLY A 45 2.75 1.20 -6.04
N GLN A 46 2.49 2.48 -6.33
CA GLN A 46 3.50 3.42 -6.84
C GLN A 46 4.73 3.49 -5.93
N ALA A 47 4.62 3.14 -4.64
CA ALA A 47 5.76 3.15 -3.73
C ALA A 47 6.98 2.40 -4.26
N TYR A 48 6.75 1.27 -4.95
CA TYR A 48 7.81 0.48 -5.55
C TYR A 48 8.42 1.10 -6.80
N ALA A 49 7.68 1.96 -7.49
CA ALA A 49 8.16 2.71 -8.65
C ALA A 49 8.87 4.01 -8.26
N PHE A 50 8.97 4.35 -6.96
CA PHE A 50 9.58 5.60 -6.51
C PHE A 50 11.06 5.72 -6.91
N SER A 51 11.78 4.60 -6.99
CA SER A 51 13.21 4.60 -7.36
C SER A 51 13.48 5.20 -8.75
N VAL A 52 12.47 5.29 -9.63
CA VAL A 52 12.55 5.96 -10.94
C VAL A 52 12.83 7.47 -10.78
N PHE A 53 12.40 8.08 -9.67
CA PHE A 53 12.64 9.49 -9.39
C PHE A 53 14.05 9.77 -8.86
N ASN A 54 14.77 8.77 -8.32
CA ASN A 54 16.08 9.01 -7.69
C ASN A 54 17.09 9.63 -8.66
N GLY A 55 17.19 9.09 -9.88
CA GLY A 55 18.10 9.62 -10.90
C GLY A 55 17.79 11.06 -11.34
N PRO A 56 16.52 11.38 -11.70
CA PRO A 56 16.08 12.75 -11.95
C PRO A 56 16.27 13.70 -10.75
N LEU A 57 16.04 13.23 -9.52
CA LEU A 57 16.14 14.04 -8.30
C LEU A 57 17.59 14.42 -7.96
N THR A 58 18.61 13.68 -8.45
CA THR A 58 20.02 14.09 -8.29
C THR A 58 20.47 15.12 -9.33
N LYS A 59 19.57 15.61 -10.18
CA LYS A 59 19.89 16.55 -11.27
C LYS A 59 18.96 17.76 -11.28
N VAL A 60 18.19 17.99 -10.23
CA VAL A 60 17.15 19.05 -10.20
C VAL A 60 17.74 20.42 -10.53
N ILE A 61 18.95 20.73 -10.04
CA ILE A 61 19.70 21.95 -10.33
C ILE A 61 20.51 21.79 -11.62
N GLY A 62 21.28 20.71 -11.73
CA GLY A 62 22.24 20.56 -12.81
C GLY A 62 21.66 20.19 -14.18
N ILE A 63 20.38 19.80 -14.23
CA ILE A 63 19.51 19.46 -15.38
C ILE A 63 20.05 18.35 -16.29
N THR A 64 21.24 18.56 -16.85
CA THR A 64 21.96 17.63 -17.73
C THR A 64 22.85 16.66 -16.94
N GLN A 65 23.53 17.15 -15.90
CA GLN A 65 24.40 16.36 -15.03
C GLN A 65 24.17 16.73 -13.56
N SER A 66 24.54 15.85 -12.63
CA SER A 66 24.44 16.15 -11.19
C SER A 66 25.52 17.16 -10.81
N THR A 67 25.14 18.20 -10.09
CA THR A 67 26.05 19.24 -9.58
C THR A 67 26.31 19.08 -8.09
N ALA A 68 27.29 19.79 -7.53
CA ALA A 68 27.63 19.70 -6.11
C ALA A 68 26.48 20.15 -5.17
N ASP A 69 25.58 21.02 -5.67
CA ASP A 69 24.43 21.51 -4.92
C ASP A 69 23.21 20.59 -5.02
N ASP A 70 23.23 19.60 -5.93
CA ASP A 70 22.17 18.61 -6.07
C ASP A 70 22.19 17.58 -4.92
N TRP A 71 21.06 16.91 -4.72
CA TRP A 71 20.98 15.86 -3.71
C TRP A 71 21.75 14.60 -4.10
N THR A 72 22.37 13.97 -3.10
CA THR A 72 23.03 12.69 -3.26
C THR A 72 22.02 11.53 -3.28
N LEU A 73 22.35 10.44 -3.98
CA LEU A 73 21.53 9.20 -3.97
C LEU A 73 21.28 8.66 -2.56
N THR A 74 22.27 8.81 -1.66
CA THR A 74 22.17 8.38 -0.26
C THR A 74 21.10 9.18 0.47
N SER A 75 21.09 10.51 0.31
CA SER A 75 20.08 11.39 0.92
C SER A 75 18.68 11.08 0.39
N LEU A 76 18.55 10.79 -0.90
CA LEU A 76 17.27 10.40 -1.51
C LEU A 76 16.79 9.01 -1.07
N GLY A 77 17.70 8.07 -0.84
CA GLY A 77 17.38 6.72 -0.34
C GLY A 77 16.62 6.74 0.98
N TRP A 78 16.93 7.70 1.87
CA TRP A 78 16.21 7.88 3.13
C TRP A 78 14.73 8.19 2.95
N ILE A 79 14.32 8.83 1.85
CA ILE A 79 12.91 9.16 1.57
C ILE A 79 12.06 7.87 1.58
N PHE A 80 12.51 6.85 0.85
CA PHE A 80 11.82 5.58 0.77
C PHE A 80 11.90 4.80 2.09
N SER A 81 13.05 4.82 2.77
CA SER A 81 13.19 4.19 4.09
C SER A 81 12.22 4.79 5.12
N LEU A 82 12.10 6.12 5.17
CA LEU A 82 11.11 6.80 6.01
C LEU A 82 9.68 6.38 5.64
N ALA A 83 9.35 6.32 4.34
CA ALA A 83 8.04 5.88 3.86
C ALA A 83 7.66 4.50 4.39
N ILE A 84 8.60 3.55 4.37
CA ILE A 84 8.37 2.19 4.89
C ILE A 84 8.24 2.16 6.41
N VAL A 85 9.04 2.93 7.13
CA VAL A 85 8.92 3.04 8.60
C VAL A 85 7.54 3.56 8.99
N PHE A 86 7.08 4.65 8.36
CA PHE A 86 5.77 5.22 8.63
C PHE A 86 4.61 4.37 8.10
N LEU A 87 4.80 3.60 7.04
CA LEU A 87 3.87 2.56 6.61
C LEU A 87 3.69 1.52 7.73
N GLY A 88 4.79 0.98 8.27
CA GLY A 88 4.73 -0.02 9.34
C GLY A 88 4.12 0.51 10.63
N LEU A 89 4.54 1.70 11.07
CA LEU A 89 3.98 2.36 12.25
C LEU A 89 2.50 2.64 12.08
N SER A 90 2.10 3.28 10.98
CA SER A 90 0.69 3.60 10.73
C SER A 90 -0.16 2.35 10.61
N ALA A 91 0.32 1.28 9.95
CA ALA A 91 -0.41 0.01 9.84
C ALA A 91 -0.69 -0.63 11.21
N ALA A 92 0.23 -0.53 12.17
CA ALA A 92 0.03 -1.05 13.53
C ALA A 92 -1.12 -0.33 14.27
N PHE A 93 -1.27 0.99 14.09
CA PHE A 93 -2.37 1.76 14.67
C PHE A 93 -3.66 1.71 13.82
N ALA A 94 -3.52 1.56 12.50
CA ALA A 94 -4.61 1.59 11.52
C ALA A 94 -5.64 0.52 11.79
N GLY A 95 -5.24 -0.69 12.24
CA GLY A 95 -6.17 -1.79 12.50
C GLY A 95 -7.22 -1.44 13.55
N LYS A 96 -6.79 -0.93 14.71
CA LYS A 96 -7.72 -0.49 15.78
C LYS A 96 -8.56 0.69 15.33
N TRP A 97 -7.95 1.68 14.70
CA TRP A 97 -8.66 2.88 14.25
C TRP A 97 -9.72 2.55 13.20
N LEU A 98 -9.40 1.70 12.23
CA LEU A 98 -10.30 1.19 11.20
C LEU A 98 -11.54 0.54 11.80
N GLU A 99 -11.40 -0.25 12.86
CA GLU A 99 -12.54 -0.90 13.53
C GLU A 99 -13.50 0.11 14.15
N HIS A 100 -13.00 1.22 14.67
CA HIS A 100 -13.80 2.31 15.22
C HIS A 100 -14.46 3.17 14.14
N VAL A 101 -13.68 3.70 13.19
CA VAL A 101 -14.18 4.70 12.22
C VAL A 101 -14.77 4.11 10.93
N GLY A 102 -14.39 2.88 10.60
CA GLY A 102 -14.81 2.18 9.39
C GLY A 102 -13.87 2.40 8.19
N PRO A 103 -14.01 1.56 7.13
CA PRO A 103 -13.06 1.54 6.01
C PRO A 103 -13.13 2.76 5.10
N ARG A 104 -14.32 3.33 4.88
CA ARG A 104 -14.49 4.51 4.02
C ARG A 104 -13.70 5.72 4.53
N ARG A 105 -13.80 6.03 5.84
CA ARG A 105 -13.00 7.11 6.47
C ARG A 105 -11.52 6.82 6.37
N THR A 106 -11.11 5.61 6.72
CA THR A 106 -9.71 5.20 6.71
C THR A 106 -9.09 5.33 5.30
N MET A 107 -9.81 4.88 4.26
CA MET A 107 -9.36 4.98 2.86
C MET A 107 -9.34 6.43 2.37
N PHE A 108 -10.30 7.26 2.76
CA PHE A 108 -10.28 8.68 2.39
C PHE A 108 -9.14 9.43 3.07
N THR A 109 -8.87 9.17 4.36
CA THR A 109 -7.70 9.72 5.04
C THR A 109 -6.40 9.25 4.39
N ALA A 110 -6.33 7.97 3.97
CA ALA A 110 -5.21 7.47 3.20
C ALA A 110 -5.03 8.25 1.88
N ALA A 111 -6.11 8.55 1.16
CA ALA A 111 -6.07 9.36 -0.06
C ALA A 111 -5.53 10.76 0.20
N CYS A 112 -6.02 11.44 1.24
CA CYS A 112 -5.54 12.77 1.65
C CYS A 112 -4.05 12.75 2.00
N CYS A 113 -3.61 11.77 2.79
CA CYS A 113 -2.21 11.64 3.20
C CYS A 113 -1.31 11.28 2.01
N PHE A 114 -1.70 10.31 1.17
CA PHE A 114 -0.87 9.89 0.06
C PHE A 114 -0.79 10.96 -1.04
N GLY A 115 -1.93 11.46 -1.51
CA GLY A 115 -1.98 12.54 -2.50
C GLY A 115 -1.37 13.83 -1.97
N GLY A 116 -1.68 14.23 -0.73
CA GLY A 116 -1.09 15.39 -0.06
C GLY A 116 0.42 15.25 0.14
N GLY A 117 0.91 14.05 0.47
CA GLY A 117 2.34 13.76 0.59
C GLY A 117 3.10 13.99 -0.72
N PHE A 118 2.50 13.63 -1.86
CA PHE A 118 3.03 13.96 -3.18
C PHE A 118 3.04 15.48 -3.45
N LEU A 119 1.98 16.20 -3.06
CA LEU A 119 1.92 17.66 -3.23
C LEU A 119 2.97 18.39 -2.37
N VAL A 120 3.14 17.98 -1.11
CA VAL A 120 4.20 18.52 -0.23
C VAL A 120 5.58 18.19 -0.78
N SER A 121 5.75 17.00 -1.36
CA SER A 121 7.01 16.61 -2.02
C SER A 121 7.28 17.45 -3.26
N ALA A 122 6.26 17.77 -4.05
CA ALA A 122 6.39 18.65 -5.20
C ALA A 122 6.88 20.05 -4.78
N LEU A 123 6.34 20.57 -3.67
CA LEU A 123 6.81 21.82 -3.08
C LEU A 123 8.27 21.71 -2.61
N GLY A 124 8.65 20.57 -2.01
CA GLY A 124 10.02 20.29 -1.62
C GLY A 124 11.00 20.27 -2.80
N VAL A 125 10.59 19.71 -3.94
CA VAL A 125 11.37 19.77 -5.19
C VAL A 125 11.47 21.20 -5.70
N HIS A 126 10.36 21.93 -5.77
CA HIS A 126 10.32 23.30 -6.27
C HIS A 126 11.16 24.28 -5.44
N LEU A 127 11.15 24.12 -4.11
CA LEU A 127 11.95 24.95 -3.19
C LEU A 127 13.36 24.42 -2.94
N HIS A 128 13.73 23.30 -3.56
CA HIS A 128 14.99 22.60 -3.32
C HIS A 128 15.24 22.29 -1.83
N GLN A 129 14.20 21.84 -1.12
CA GLN A 129 14.21 21.50 0.30
C GLN A 129 13.96 20.00 0.53
N ILE A 130 15.02 19.26 0.85
CA ILE A 130 14.93 17.81 1.10
C ILE A 130 14.09 17.46 2.33
N ALA A 131 14.05 18.34 3.34
CA ALA A 131 13.22 18.14 4.52
C ALA A 131 11.72 18.03 4.18
N LEU A 132 11.26 18.79 3.16
CA LEU A 132 9.89 18.68 2.67
C LEU A 132 9.64 17.38 1.92
N LEU A 133 10.64 16.79 1.27
CA LEU A 133 10.52 15.46 0.66
C LEU A 133 10.43 14.36 1.71
N TYR A 134 11.24 14.45 2.78
CA TYR A 134 11.13 13.53 3.92
C TYR A 134 9.77 13.64 4.61
N LEU A 135 9.29 14.86 4.83
CA LEU A 135 7.97 15.07 5.43
C LEU A 135 6.84 14.63 4.49
N GLY A 136 6.87 15.07 3.24
CA GLY A 136 5.83 14.83 2.24
C GLY A 136 5.69 13.36 1.91
N TYR A 137 6.68 12.78 1.23
CA TYR A 137 6.59 11.39 0.78
C TYR A 137 6.93 10.40 1.90
N GLY A 138 8.00 10.69 2.67
CA GLY A 138 8.47 9.80 3.72
C GLY A 138 7.47 9.66 4.87
N VAL A 139 7.04 10.77 5.48
CA VAL A 139 6.15 10.72 6.65
C VAL A 139 4.69 10.66 6.23
N ILE A 140 4.19 11.70 5.56
CA ILE A 140 2.75 11.84 5.25
C ILE A 140 2.34 10.78 4.21
N GLY A 141 3.14 10.60 3.16
CA GLY A 141 2.96 9.54 2.17
C GLY A 141 3.03 8.15 2.80
N GLY A 142 4.03 7.89 3.66
CA GLY A 142 4.16 6.65 4.42
C GLY A 142 2.93 6.30 5.26
N ILE A 143 2.36 7.28 5.97
CA ILE A 143 1.09 7.10 6.71
C ILE A 143 -0.06 6.75 5.75
N GLY A 144 -0.14 7.44 4.60
CA GLY A 144 -1.11 7.13 3.55
C GLY A 144 -0.99 5.70 3.01
N LEU A 145 0.24 5.21 2.82
CA LEU A 145 0.52 3.83 2.40
C LEU A 145 -0.03 2.81 3.41
N GLY A 146 0.25 2.99 4.70
CA GLY A 146 -0.18 2.04 5.73
C GLY A 146 -1.70 2.01 5.92
N LEU A 147 -2.34 3.19 5.98
CA LEU A 147 -3.81 3.29 6.05
C LEU A 147 -4.49 2.70 4.81
N GLY A 148 -3.93 2.99 3.63
CA GLY A 148 -4.43 2.52 2.33
C GLY A 148 -4.27 1.02 2.13
N TYR A 149 -3.33 0.37 2.84
CA TYR A 149 -3.12 -1.08 2.78
C TYR A 149 -4.08 -1.84 3.70
N VAL A 150 -4.16 -1.45 4.98
CA VAL A 150 -4.91 -2.21 5.99
C VAL A 150 -6.42 -2.22 5.71
N SER A 151 -6.97 -1.08 5.25
CA SER A 151 -8.43 -0.92 5.09
C SER A 151 -9.03 -1.81 3.98
N PRO A 152 -8.51 -1.84 2.74
CA PRO A 152 -9.12 -2.66 1.70
C PRO A 152 -8.79 -4.16 1.86
N VAL A 153 -7.62 -4.52 2.38
CA VAL A 153 -7.26 -5.93 2.67
C VAL A 153 -8.24 -6.53 3.68
N SER A 154 -8.45 -5.86 4.80
CA SER A 154 -9.37 -6.34 5.84
C SER A 154 -10.82 -6.41 5.33
N THR A 155 -11.23 -5.47 4.48
CA THR A 155 -12.57 -5.45 3.88
C THR A 155 -12.76 -6.60 2.90
N LEU A 156 -11.76 -6.92 2.07
CA LEU A 156 -11.79 -8.06 1.15
C LEU A 156 -11.89 -9.39 1.88
N ILE A 157 -11.11 -9.57 2.95
CA ILE A 157 -11.14 -10.80 3.76
C ILE A 157 -12.54 -11.01 4.38
N ARG A 158 -13.23 -9.92 4.76
CA ARG A 158 -14.61 -9.99 5.30
C ARG A 158 -15.64 -10.40 4.24
N TRP A 159 -15.46 -10.02 2.97
CA TRP A 159 -16.37 -10.36 1.87
C TRP A 159 -16.15 -11.74 1.26
N PHE A 160 -14.95 -12.30 1.41
CA PHE A 160 -14.57 -13.59 0.84
C PHE A 160 -14.05 -14.56 1.92
N PRO A 161 -14.87 -14.91 2.93
CA PRO A 161 -14.47 -15.90 3.94
C PRO A 161 -14.31 -17.31 3.33
N ASP A 162 -14.97 -17.57 2.20
CA ASP A 162 -14.87 -18.79 1.39
C ASP A 162 -13.56 -18.90 0.60
N ARG A 163 -12.93 -17.77 0.27
CA ARG A 163 -11.75 -17.69 -0.61
C ARG A 163 -10.72 -16.69 -0.09
N ARG A 164 -10.35 -16.81 1.18
CA ARG A 164 -9.47 -15.84 1.86
C ARG A 164 -8.14 -15.64 1.12
N GLY A 165 -7.52 -16.71 0.62
CA GLY A 165 -6.29 -16.66 -0.16
C GLY A 165 -6.41 -15.88 -1.48
N MET A 166 -7.52 -16.05 -2.20
CA MET A 166 -7.80 -15.29 -3.43
C MET A 166 -7.98 -13.81 -3.12
N ALA A 167 -8.70 -13.48 -2.03
CA ALA A 167 -8.93 -12.10 -1.62
C ALA A 167 -7.65 -11.38 -1.21
N THR A 168 -6.78 -12.03 -0.45
CA THR A 168 -5.45 -11.49 -0.12
C THR A 168 -4.56 -11.40 -1.35
N GLY A 169 -4.60 -12.39 -2.24
CA GLY A 169 -3.85 -12.38 -3.50
C GLY A 169 -4.23 -11.23 -4.42
N MET A 170 -5.52 -10.96 -4.59
CA MET A 170 -6.01 -9.80 -5.36
C MET A 170 -5.50 -8.47 -4.79
N ALA A 171 -5.51 -8.31 -3.47
CA ALA A 171 -5.00 -7.09 -2.83
C ALA A 171 -3.49 -6.92 -3.05
N ILE A 172 -2.70 -7.98 -2.85
CA ILE A 172 -1.25 -7.96 -3.04
C ILE A 172 -0.89 -7.72 -4.51
N MET A 173 -1.60 -8.35 -5.45
CA MET A 173 -1.41 -8.13 -6.88
C MET A 173 -1.71 -6.69 -7.27
N GLY A 174 -2.73 -6.05 -6.67
CA GLY A 174 -2.97 -4.62 -6.86
C GLY A 174 -1.80 -3.75 -6.43
N PHE A 175 -1.14 -4.10 -5.32
CA PHE A 175 0.03 -3.36 -4.83
C PHE A 175 1.24 -3.53 -5.76
N GLY A 176 1.59 -4.78 -6.13
CA GLY A 176 2.69 -5.04 -7.05
C GLY A 176 2.45 -4.53 -8.48
N GLY A 177 1.22 -4.70 -8.98
CA GLY A 177 0.79 -4.23 -10.30
C GLY A 177 0.77 -2.70 -10.40
N GLY A 178 0.61 -1.99 -9.28
CA GLY A 178 0.71 -0.54 -9.23
C GLY A 178 2.04 -0.06 -9.80
N ALA A 179 3.15 -0.68 -9.38
CA ALA A 179 4.49 -0.33 -9.85
C ALA A 179 4.66 -0.48 -11.37
N MET A 180 4.04 -1.51 -11.97
CA MET A 180 4.12 -1.79 -13.41
C MET A 180 3.50 -0.67 -14.25
N ILE A 181 2.44 -0.03 -13.74
CA ILE A 181 1.77 1.09 -14.40
C ILE A 181 2.46 2.41 -14.03
N ALA A 182 2.79 2.56 -12.76
CA ALA A 182 3.20 3.83 -12.19
C ALA A 182 4.64 4.22 -12.59
N ALA A 183 5.53 3.23 -12.78
CA ALA A 183 6.89 3.47 -13.24
C ALA A 183 6.95 4.07 -14.67
N PRO A 184 6.36 3.45 -15.72
CA PRO A 184 6.37 4.06 -17.06
C PRO A 184 5.54 5.34 -17.13
N LEU A 185 4.44 5.43 -16.36
CA LEU A 185 3.65 6.66 -16.26
C LEU A 185 4.50 7.83 -15.71
N SER A 186 5.26 7.57 -14.65
CA SER A 186 6.16 8.57 -14.04
C SER A 186 7.23 9.06 -15.02
N VAL A 187 7.85 8.14 -15.77
CA VAL A 187 8.83 8.51 -16.81
C VAL A 187 8.19 9.34 -17.92
N ALA A 188 7.00 8.95 -18.39
CA ALA A 188 6.29 9.66 -19.44
C ALA A 188 5.89 11.09 -19.01
N LEU A 189 5.41 11.23 -17.77
CA LEU A 189 5.06 12.54 -17.19
C LEU A 189 6.30 13.43 -17.03
N MET A 190 7.41 12.91 -16.49
CA MET A 190 8.64 13.69 -16.39
C MET A 190 9.12 14.15 -17.76
N LYS A 191 9.10 13.27 -18.77
CA LYS A 191 9.46 13.62 -20.15
C LYS A 191 8.53 14.69 -20.75
N HIS A 192 7.25 14.66 -20.41
CA HIS A 192 6.27 15.64 -20.89
C HIS A 192 6.49 17.03 -20.29
N PHE A 193 6.81 17.10 -19.00
CA PHE A 193 7.05 18.37 -18.29
C PHE A 193 8.51 18.84 -18.36
N GLN A 194 9.40 18.04 -18.94
CA GLN A 194 10.80 18.41 -19.12
C GLN A 194 10.91 19.65 -20.01
N SER A 195 11.64 20.66 -19.53
CA SER A 195 11.93 21.90 -20.23
C SER A 195 13.41 22.25 -20.09
N ALA A 196 13.86 23.35 -20.71
CA ALA A 196 15.24 23.81 -20.61
C ALA A 196 15.66 24.18 -19.17
N THR A 197 14.70 24.43 -18.28
CA THR A 197 14.92 24.91 -16.91
C THR A 197 14.41 23.95 -15.83
N SER A 198 13.73 22.86 -16.19
CA SER A 198 13.16 21.90 -15.25
C SER A 198 13.19 20.48 -15.81
N ILE A 199 13.52 19.51 -14.95
CA ILE A 199 13.46 18.07 -15.27
C ILE A 199 12.01 17.55 -15.27
N GLY A 200 11.04 18.32 -14.76
CA GLY A 200 9.62 17.94 -14.76
C GLY A 200 9.18 17.10 -13.55
N VAL A 201 10.05 16.93 -12.54
CA VAL A 201 9.79 16.07 -11.36
C VAL A 201 8.69 16.68 -10.47
N ALA A 202 8.73 17.99 -10.23
CA ALA A 202 7.77 18.66 -9.36
C ALA A 202 6.35 18.60 -9.95
N GLU A 203 6.23 18.88 -11.25
CA GLU A 203 4.98 18.83 -12.01
C GLU A 203 4.43 17.39 -12.05
N THR A 204 5.31 16.41 -12.24
CA THR A 204 4.94 14.99 -12.17
C THR A 204 4.38 14.62 -10.80
N PHE A 205 5.00 15.08 -9.71
CA PHE A 205 4.49 14.85 -8.36
C PHE A 205 3.14 15.50 -8.12
N VAL A 206 2.90 16.70 -8.66
CA VAL A 206 1.58 17.35 -8.58
C VAL A 206 0.51 16.52 -9.30
N VAL A 207 0.76 16.15 -10.55
CA VAL A 207 -0.18 15.38 -11.37
C VAL A 207 -0.48 14.03 -10.74
N LEU A 208 0.55 13.29 -10.30
CA LEU A 208 0.39 12.00 -9.62
C LEU A 208 -0.34 12.15 -8.29
N GLY A 209 -0.02 13.16 -7.49
CA GLY A 209 -0.70 13.44 -6.22
C GLY A 209 -2.20 13.66 -6.39
N ILE A 210 -2.59 14.46 -7.38
CA ILE A 210 -4.01 14.71 -7.71
C ILE A 210 -4.67 13.45 -8.26
N ALA A 211 -4.03 12.76 -9.21
CA ALA A 211 -4.56 11.56 -9.84
C ALA A 211 -4.80 10.43 -8.81
N TYR A 212 -3.84 10.20 -7.91
CA TYR A 212 -3.98 9.23 -6.82
C TYR A 212 -5.03 9.65 -5.81
N PHE A 213 -5.09 10.93 -5.44
CA PHE A 213 -6.15 11.42 -4.55
C PHE A 213 -7.54 11.12 -5.12
N ILE A 214 -7.76 11.42 -6.40
CA ILE A 214 -9.05 11.18 -7.09
C ILE A 214 -9.33 9.67 -7.15
N SER A 215 -8.39 8.87 -7.65
CA SER A 215 -8.56 7.42 -7.78
C SER A 215 -8.82 6.72 -6.44
N MET A 216 -8.03 7.06 -5.41
CA MET A 216 -8.22 6.51 -4.07
C MET A 216 -9.53 6.97 -3.44
N SER A 217 -9.96 8.22 -3.69
CA SER A 217 -11.26 8.72 -3.22
C SER A 217 -12.41 7.96 -3.88
N ILE A 218 -12.35 7.68 -5.18
CA ILE A 218 -13.35 6.85 -5.87
C ILE A 218 -13.39 5.44 -5.24
N GLY A 219 -12.24 4.83 -5.00
CA GLY A 219 -12.13 3.54 -4.32
C GLY A 219 -12.73 3.57 -2.91
N ALA A 220 -12.47 4.63 -2.14
CA ALA A 220 -13.00 4.84 -0.80
C ALA A 220 -14.54 4.96 -0.82
N LEU A 221 -15.11 5.67 -1.80
CA LEU A 221 -16.55 5.82 -1.94
C LEU A 221 -17.24 4.52 -2.40
N ALA A 222 -16.58 3.75 -3.26
CA ALA A 222 -17.07 2.48 -3.76
C ALA A 222 -17.00 1.35 -2.72
N ILE A 223 -16.07 1.41 -1.76
CA ILE A 223 -15.92 0.38 -0.73
C ILE A 223 -17.18 0.26 0.14
N ARG A 224 -17.56 -0.98 0.45
CA ARG A 224 -18.65 -1.30 1.37
C ARG A 224 -18.27 -2.48 2.27
N VAL A 225 -18.82 -2.50 3.48
CA VAL A 225 -18.63 -3.56 4.47
C VAL A 225 -19.82 -4.52 4.41
N PRO A 226 -19.61 -5.85 4.55
CA PRO A 226 -20.73 -6.77 4.66
C PRO A 226 -21.50 -6.55 5.98
N PRO A 227 -22.82 -6.80 6.03
CA PRO A 227 -23.58 -6.87 7.27
C PRO A 227 -22.95 -7.84 8.28
N ALA A 228 -23.16 -7.62 9.58
CA ALA A 228 -22.51 -8.39 10.66
C ALA A 228 -22.74 -9.91 10.55
N ASP A 229 -23.90 -10.33 10.07
CA ASP A 229 -24.29 -11.75 9.92
C ASP A 229 -24.19 -12.27 8.48
N TRP A 230 -23.57 -11.51 7.58
CA TRP A 230 -23.49 -11.91 6.17
C TRP A 230 -22.58 -13.12 5.98
N LYS A 231 -23.11 -14.14 5.29
CA LYS A 231 -22.37 -15.33 4.88
C LYS A 231 -22.60 -15.56 3.38
N PRO A 232 -21.59 -16.04 2.63
CA PRO A 232 -21.79 -16.44 1.25
C PRO A 232 -22.85 -17.55 1.17
N ALA A 233 -23.67 -17.53 0.12
CA ALA A 233 -24.68 -18.56 -0.11
C ALA A 233 -24.02 -19.95 -0.19
N GLY A 234 -24.50 -20.90 0.62
CA GLY A 234 -23.95 -22.26 0.68
C GLY A 234 -22.63 -22.41 1.45
N TRP A 235 -22.09 -21.33 2.03
CA TRP A 235 -20.90 -21.42 2.87
C TRP A 235 -21.29 -21.71 4.32
N THR A 236 -21.07 -22.94 4.75
CA THR A 236 -20.99 -23.27 6.17
C THR A 236 -19.58 -22.92 6.66
N PRO A 237 -19.44 -22.34 7.87
CA PRO A 237 -18.12 -22.20 8.48
C PRO A 237 -17.43 -23.57 8.45
N PRO A 238 -16.11 -23.64 8.14
CA PRO A 238 -15.40 -24.91 8.17
C PRO A 238 -15.75 -25.63 9.46
N ALA A 239 -16.37 -26.81 9.36
CA ALA A 239 -16.62 -27.64 10.53
C ALA A 239 -15.29 -27.74 11.27
N THR A 240 -15.32 -27.61 12.59
CA THR A 240 -14.15 -27.70 13.49
C THR A 240 -13.55 -29.10 13.41
N ASN A 241 -12.96 -29.44 12.26
CA ASN A 241 -12.46 -30.76 11.95
C ASN A 241 -11.10 -30.86 12.63
N GLN A 242 -11.03 -31.83 13.54
CA GLN A 242 -9.98 -32.05 14.51
C GLN A 242 -8.66 -32.50 13.85
N LYS A 243 -8.01 -31.64 13.05
CA LYS A 243 -6.65 -31.93 12.58
C LYS A 243 -5.68 -31.74 13.76
N LYS A 244 -5.13 -32.85 14.26
CA LYS A 244 -4.22 -32.98 15.43
C LYS A 244 -3.02 -32.00 15.45
N MET A 245 -2.63 -31.43 14.32
CA MET A 245 -1.49 -30.50 14.20
C MET A 245 -1.85 -29.01 14.23
N ILE A 246 -3.13 -28.64 14.34
CA ILE A 246 -3.53 -27.23 14.40
C ILE A 246 -3.74 -26.85 15.87
N SER A 247 -2.78 -26.10 16.44
CA SER A 247 -2.89 -25.51 17.78
C SER A 247 -4.17 -24.68 17.89
N ARG A 248 -4.97 -24.94 18.92
CA ARG A 248 -6.27 -24.28 19.18
C ARG A 248 -6.17 -23.07 20.09
N ASN A 249 -5.01 -22.84 20.70
CA ASN A 249 -4.83 -21.69 21.54
C ASN A 249 -4.71 -20.47 20.63
N HIS A 250 -5.79 -19.68 20.57
CA HIS A 250 -5.68 -18.27 20.24
C HIS A 250 -4.80 -17.66 21.33
N VAL A 251 -3.49 -17.68 21.10
CA VAL A 251 -2.54 -17.06 22.02
C VAL A 251 -2.83 -15.57 21.94
N HIS A 252 -3.35 -15.01 23.04
CA HIS A 252 -3.55 -13.57 23.15
C HIS A 252 -2.22 -12.87 22.84
N ILE A 253 -2.25 -11.69 22.23
CA ILE A 253 -1.03 -10.97 21.80
C ILE A 253 -0.03 -10.87 22.97
N ASP A 254 -0.53 -10.62 24.18
CA ASP A 254 0.27 -10.51 25.41
C ASP A 254 1.00 -11.78 25.80
N GLN A 255 0.46 -12.94 25.42
CA GLN A 255 1.08 -14.24 25.65
C GLN A 255 2.03 -14.61 24.50
N ALA A 256 1.72 -14.20 23.27
CA ALA A 256 2.56 -14.45 22.11
C ALA A 256 3.90 -13.70 22.20
N LEU A 257 3.87 -12.44 22.66
CA LEU A 257 5.06 -11.60 22.86
C LEU A 257 6.04 -12.19 23.89
N LYS A 258 5.58 -13.06 24.79
CA LYS A 258 6.44 -13.71 25.80
C LYS A 258 7.16 -14.95 25.28
N THR A 259 6.81 -15.42 24.08
CA THR A 259 7.38 -16.66 23.52
C THR A 259 8.63 -16.39 22.69
N PRO A 260 9.70 -17.20 22.81
CA PRO A 260 10.90 -17.03 21.99
C PRO A 260 10.63 -17.25 20.50
N GLN A 261 9.64 -18.08 20.15
CA GLN A 261 9.22 -18.34 18.77
C GLN A 261 8.76 -17.07 18.06
N PHE A 262 8.07 -16.16 18.77
CA PHE A 262 7.67 -14.88 18.22
C PHE A 262 8.88 -14.06 17.76
N TYR A 263 9.90 -13.94 18.61
CA TYR A 263 11.11 -13.19 18.29
C TYR A 263 11.94 -13.82 17.18
N LEU A 264 12.00 -15.15 17.11
CA LEU A 264 12.68 -15.86 16.00
C LEU A 264 11.99 -15.58 14.65
N ILE A 265 10.66 -15.70 14.59
CA ILE A 265 9.90 -15.39 13.37
C ILE A 265 10.02 -13.91 13.02
N TRP A 266 9.92 -13.03 14.03
CA TRP A 266 10.08 -11.60 13.84
C TRP A 266 11.47 -11.26 13.28
N LEU A 267 12.54 -11.84 13.83
CA LEU A 267 13.92 -11.60 13.36
C LEU A 267 14.12 -12.08 11.93
N VAL A 268 13.65 -13.29 11.60
CA VAL A 268 13.73 -13.83 10.23
C VAL A 268 12.97 -12.93 9.25
N LEU A 269 11.75 -12.51 9.60
CA LEU A 269 10.95 -11.62 8.78
C LEU A 269 11.62 -10.23 8.65
N PHE A 270 12.14 -9.69 9.74
CA PHE A 270 12.83 -8.40 9.78
C PHE A 270 14.06 -8.39 8.87
N LEU A 271 14.92 -9.41 8.98
CA LEU A 271 16.12 -9.53 8.15
C LEU A 271 15.76 -9.71 6.67
N ASN A 272 14.77 -10.55 6.38
CA ASN A 272 14.30 -10.80 5.01
C ASN A 272 13.74 -9.53 4.35
N VAL A 273 12.88 -8.81 5.07
CA VAL A 273 12.25 -7.57 4.59
C VAL A 273 13.27 -6.45 4.45
N THR A 274 14.20 -6.29 5.39
CA THR A 274 15.24 -5.25 5.35
C THR A 274 16.11 -5.37 4.11
N ALA A 275 16.57 -6.59 3.80
CA ALA A 275 17.37 -6.84 2.59
C ALA A 275 16.59 -6.52 1.30
N GLY A 276 15.32 -6.92 1.24
CA GLY A 276 14.49 -6.68 0.06
C GLY A 276 14.16 -5.19 -0.17
N ILE A 277 13.75 -4.49 0.88
CA ILE A 277 13.35 -3.07 0.80
C ILE A 277 14.52 -2.16 0.43
N GLY A 278 15.73 -2.45 0.91
CA GLY A 278 16.93 -1.69 0.55
C GLY A 278 17.22 -1.73 -0.96
N ILE A 279 17.07 -2.91 -1.58
CA ILE A 279 17.26 -3.08 -3.03
C ILE A 279 16.16 -2.36 -3.80
N LEU A 280 14.89 -2.48 -3.37
CA LEU A 280 13.76 -1.84 -4.04
C LEU A 280 13.88 -0.31 -4.08
N GLY A 281 14.41 0.30 -3.02
CA GLY A 281 14.62 1.75 -2.95
C GLY A 281 15.56 2.29 -4.01
N GLN A 282 16.46 1.46 -4.58
CA GLN A 282 17.45 1.85 -5.59
C GLN A 282 17.36 1.00 -6.87
N ALA A 283 16.31 0.20 -7.03
CA ALA A 283 16.21 -0.80 -8.10
C ALA A 283 16.35 -0.20 -9.50
N SER A 284 15.68 0.93 -9.78
CA SER A 284 15.76 1.55 -11.10
C SER A 284 17.18 2.00 -11.47
N VAL A 285 17.92 2.60 -10.52
CA VAL A 285 19.30 3.04 -10.72
C VAL A 285 20.22 1.83 -10.92
N MET A 286 20.08 0.80 -10.08
CA MET A 286 20.91 -0.42 -10.16
C MET A 286 20.74 -1.16 -11.50
N ILE A 287 19.50 -1.23 -12.02
CA ILE A 287 19.22 -1.83 -13.35
C ILE A 287 19.85 -0.99 -14.46
N GLN A 288 19.72 0.34 -14.41
CA GLN A 288 20.29 1.23 -15.42
C GLN A 288 21.83 1.16 -15.44
N GLU A 289 22.48 1.01 -14.29
CA GLU A 289 23.94 0.86 -14.20
C GLU A 289 24.45 -0.52 -14.64
N SER A 290 23.68 -1.58 -14.38
CA SER A 290 24.04 -2.96 -14.75
C SER A 290 23.93 -3.21 -16.26
N PHE A 291 23.00 -2.53 -16.94
CA PHE A 291 22.70 -2.70 -18.37
C PHE A 291 23.01 -1.45 -19.20
N LYS A 292 24.13 -0.77 -18.92
CA LYS A 292 24.59 0.41 -19.67
C LYS A 292 24.55 0.12 -21.18
N ASN A 293 23.84 0.99 -21.93
CA ASN A 293 23.66 0.98 -23.39
C ASN A 293 22.69 -0.04 -24.02
N THR A 294 21.99 -0.89 -23.24
CA THR A 294 21.02 -1.85 -23.80
C THR A 294 19.57 -1.56 -23.40
N VAL A 295 19.33 -0.87 -22.28
CA VAL A 295 18.00 -0.68 -21.71
C VAL A 295 17.71 0.81 -21.50
N THR A 296 16.63 1.32 -22.11
CA THR A 296 16.14 2.69 -21.89
C THR A 296 15.54 2.85 -20.48
N ALA A 297 15.52 4.08 -19.94
CA ALA A 297 14.92 4.36 -18.63
C ALA A 297 13.45 3.88 -18.52
N SER A 298 12.69 3.91 -19.62
CA SER A 298 11.34 3.38 -19.70
C SER A 298 11.29 1.85 -19.61
N ALA A 299 12.23 1.14 -20.24
CA ALA A 299 12.34 -0.31 -20.13
C ALA A 299 12.81 -0.73 -18.73
N ALA A 300 13.78 -0.03 -18.13
CA ALA A 300 14.23 -0.29 -16.76
C ALA A 300 13.10 -0.06 -15.73
N ALA A 301 12.30 0.99 -15.91
CA ALA A 301 11.09 1.25 -15.13
C ALA A 301 10.05 0.12 -15.28
N GLY A 302 9.88 -0.41 -16.50
CA GLY A 302 9.03 -1.56 -16.78
C GLY A 302 9.46 -2.86 -16.10
N PHE A 303 10.76 -3.03 -15.83
CA PHE A 303 11.30 -4.21 -15.12
C PHE A 303 11.14 -4.17 -13.59
N VAL A 304 10.91 -2.99 -13.00
CA VAL A 304 10.72 -2.86 -11.54
C VAL A 304 9.51 -3.66 -11.07
N GLY A 305 8.39 -3.59 -11.79
CA GLY A 305 7.16 -4.31 -11.42
C GLY A 305 7.30 -5.84 -11.47
N PRO A 306 7.79 -6.45 -12.57
CA PRO A 306 8.08 -7.89 -12.63
C PRO A 306 9.11 -8.35 -11.58
N ALA A 307 10.17 -7.56 -11.31
CA ALA A 307 11.15 -7.90 -10.28
C ALA A 307 10.51 -7.96 -8.87
N VAL A 308 9.59 -7.04 -8.57
CA VAL A 308 8.81 -7.05 -7.32
C VAL A 308 7.84 -8.24 -7.27
N ALA A 309 7.17 -8.56 -8.39
CA ALA A 309 6.28 -9.71 -8.46
C ALA A 309 7.03 -11.02 -8.16
N VAL A 310 8.22 -11.20 -8.75
CA VAL A 310 9.09 -12.36 -8.48
C VAL A 310 9.52 -12.42 -7.01
N GLN A 311 9.75 -11.28 -6.36
CA GLN A 311 10.12 -11.25 -4.94
C GLN A 311 8.97 -11.66 -4.00
N HIS A 312 7.73 -11.32 -4.37
CA HIS A 312 6.53 -11.71 -3.62
C HIS A 312 6.09 -13.17 -3.86
N GLU A 313 6.48 -13.78 -4.98
CA GLU A 313 6.19 -15.20 -5.26
C GLU A 313 7.12 -16.17 -4.49
N ARG A 314 8.35 -15.77 -4.18
CA ARG A 314 9.30 -16.63 -3.43
C ARG A 314 8.84 -17.03 -2.02
N PRO A 315 8.27 -16.15 -1.16
CA PRO A 315 7.80 -16.58 0.15
C PRO A 315 6.55 -17.48 0.10
N VAL A 316 5.78 -17.47 -0.99
CA VAL A 316 4.60 -18.34 -1.15
C VAL A 316 5.01 -19.78 -1.52
N CYS A 317 6.04 -19.95 -2.34
CA CYS A 317 6.54 -21.29 -2.71
C CYS A 317 7.23 -22.02 -1.53
N VAL A 318 7.86 -21.31 -0.60
CA VAL A 318 8.51 -21.94 0.57
C VAL A 318 7.49 -22.51 1.57
N GLY A 319 6.24 -22.03 1.55
CA GLY A 319 5.15 -22.56 2.39
C GLY A 319 4.33 -23.70 1.80
N VAL A 320 4.53 -24.04 0.51
CA VAL A 320 3.73 -25.05 -0.21
C VAL A 320 4.58 -26.24 -0.68
N GLY A 321 5.92 -26.15 -0.59
CA GLY A 321 6.85 -27.16 -1.10
C GLY A 321 7.39 -28.19 -0.09
N VAL A 322 6.69 -28.47 1.02
CA VAL A 322 7.07 -29.59 1.92
C VAL A 322 5.88 -30.52 2.10
N GLY A 323 5.66 -31.35 1.10
CA GLY A 323 4.63 -32.38 1.16
C GLY A 323 4.24 -32.85 -0.22
N LEU A 324 5.13 -33.63 -0.84
CA LEU A 324 4.86 -34.76 -1.74
C LEU A 324 6.13 -35.00 -2.57
N ASP A 325 7.01 -35.85 -2.04
CA ASP A 325 7.66 -36.92 -2.81
C ASP A 325 8.52 -37.76 -1.87
N ARG A 326 8.02 -38.97 -1.58
CA ARG A 326 8.71 -40.27 -1.44
C ARG A 326 7.98 -41.19 -0.45
N PRO A 327 7.99 -42.52 -0.68
CA PRO A 327 8.35 -43.25 -1.90
C PRO A 327 7.14 -43.57 -2.78
#